data_AF-A0A1F9B8M0-F1
#
_entry.id   AF-A0A1F9B8M0-F1
#
_cell.length_a   1.000
_cell.length_b   1.000
_cell.length_c   1.000
_cell.angle_alpha   90.00
_cell.angle_beta   90.00
_cell.angle_gamma   90.00
#
_symmetry.space_group_name_H-M   'P 1'
#
loop_
_entity.id
_entity.type
_entity.pdbx_description
1 polymer ?
#
loop_
_entity_poly.entity_id
_entity_poly.type
_entity_poly.pdbx_seq_one_letter_code
_entity_poly.pdbx_strand_id
1 'polypeptide(L)'
;MYVAGMTERAVTAFANLQKICEEHLAGQYSIEVIDLLKNPKLARGDQIVAIPTLVRKLPEPVRKIIGDLSNTQRVLVGLDLRERT
;
A
#
# COMPACT_ATOMS: atom_id res chain seq x y z
N MET A 1 -1.89 -2.64 -3.63
CA MET A 1 -0.46 -2.30 -3.59
C MET A 1 0.16 -2.59 -4.94
N TYR A 2 0.80 -1.61 -5.55
CA TYR A 2 1.44 -1.73 -6.87
C TYR A 2 2.92 -2.06 -6.71
N VAL A 3 3.37 -3.05 -7.48
CA VAL A 3 4.76 -3.53 -7.52
C VAL A 3 5.18 -3.78 -8.97
N ALA A 4 6.47 -4.02 -9.22
CA ALA A 4 6.95 -4.60 -10.46
C ALA A 4 7.83 -5.80 -10.12
N GLY A 5 7.23 -7.00 -10.17
CA GLY A 5 7.84 -8.23 -9.68
C GLY A 5 8.08 -8.26 -8.15
N MET A 6 8.69 -9.37 -7.70
CA MET A 6 8.99 -9.66 -6.29
C MET A 6 10.40 -9.17 -5.91
N THR A 7 10.63 -7.87 -5.98
CA THR A 7 11.88 -7.27 -5.48
C THR A 7 11.93 -7.32 -3.95
N GLU A 8 13.13 -7.32 -3.35
CA GLU A 8 13.28 -7.27 -1.88
C GLU A 8 12.48 -6.12 -1.27
N ARG A 9 12.54 -4.93 -1.90
CA ARG A 9 11.78 -3.76 -1.46
C ARG A 9 10.27 -3.98 -1.50
N ALA A 10 9.75 -4.70 -2.51
CA ALA A 10 8.33 -5.04 -2.60
C ALA A 10 7.91 -6.04 -1.52
N VAL A 11 8.76 -7.05 -1.26
CA VAL A 11 8.54 -8.05 -0.19
C VAL A 11 8.52 -7.37 1.18
N THR A 12 9.52 -6.52 1.48
CA THR A 12 9.56 -5.74 2.72
C THR A 12 8.33 -4.85 2.87
N ALA A 13 7.94 -4.16 1.79
CA ALA A 13 6.77 -3.30 1.81
C ALA A 13 5.47 -4.06 2.09
N PHE A 14 5.30 -5.24 1.48
CA PHE A 14 4.13 -6.08 1.74
C PHE A 14 4.10 -6.61 3.18
N ALA A 15 5.23 -7.08 3.70
CA ALA A 15 5.33 -7.55 5.08
C ALA A 15 5.00 -6.44 6.09
N ASN A 16 5.53 -5.23 5.89
CA ASN A 16 5.22 -4.07 6.73
C ASN A 16 3.74 -3.69 6.64
N LEU A 17 3.16 -3.67 5.44
CA LEU A 17 1.73 -3.41 5.27
C LEU A 17 0.86 -4.43 6.00
N GLN A 18 1.16 -5.72 5.83
CA GLN A 18 0.41 -6.79 6.48
C GLN A 18 0.47 -6.63 8.01
N LYS A 19 1.64 -6.36 8.58
CA LYS A 19 1.80 -6.09 10.01
C LYS A 19 0.94 -4.92 10.48
N ILE A 20 1.00 -3.78 9.79
CA ILE A 20 0.21 -2.58 10.13
C ILE A 20 -1.30 -2.87 10.05
N CYS A 21 -1.73 -3.59 9.01
CA CYS A 21 -3.13 -3.96 8.85
C CYS A 21 -3.61 -4.92 9.96
N GLU A 22 -2.80 -5.90 10.36
CA GLU A 22 -3.16 -6.76 11.48
C GLU A 22 -3.19 -6.02 12.82
N GLU A 23 -2.27 -5.10 13.07
CA GLU A 23 -2.21 -4.37 14.34
C GLU A 23 -3.33 -3.32 14.47
N HIS A 24 -3.68 -2.63 13.39
CA HIS A 24 -4.58 -1.46 13.45
C HIS A 24 -5.93 -1.66 12.76
N LEU A 25 -6.03 -2.62 11.82
CA LEU A 25 -7.19 -2.85 10.96
C LEU A 25 -7.68 -4.30 11.01
N ALA A 26 -7.32 -5.08 12.05
CA ALA A 26 -7.67 -6.49 12.17
C ALA A 26 -9.12 -6.78 11.77
N GLY A 27 -9.31 -7.70 10.82
CA GLY A 27 -10.62 -8.10 10.30
C GLY A 27 -11.35 -7.06 9.44
N GLN A 28 -10.73 -5.91 9.16
CA GLN A 28 -11.31 -4.79 8.41
C GLN A 28 -10.40 -4.32 7.27
N TYR A 29 -9.67 -5.24 6.65
CA TYR A 29 -8.79 -4.91 5.53
C TYR A 29 -8.80 -5.99 4.45
N SER A 30 -8.48 -5.58 3.23
CA SER A 30 -8.11 -6.48 2.14
C SER A 30 -6.92 -5.87 1.41
N ILE A 31 -5.94 -6.70 1.07
CA ILE A 31 -4.75 -6.28 0.32
C ILE A 31 -4.79 -6.97 -1.03
N GLU A 32 -4.91 -6.18 -2.08
CA GLU A 32 -4.68 -6.64 -3.46
C GLU A 32 -3.27 -6.25 -3.89
N VAL A 33 -2.49 -7.19 -4.43
CA VAL A 33 -1.17 -6.91 -5.01
C VAL A 33 -1.27 -6.89 -6.53
N ILE A 34 -0.91 -5.75 -7.13
CA ILE A 34 -0.98 -5.52 -8.56
C ILE A 34 0.44 -5.44 -9.10
N ASP A 35 0.83 -6.43 -9.90
CA ASP A 35 2.10 -6.45 -10.61
C ASP A 35 1.98 -5.69 -11.94
N LEU A 36 2.64 -4.53 -12.01
CA LEU A 36 2.64 -3.66 -13.18
C LEU A 36 3.43 -4.23 -14.35
N LEU A 37 4.30 -5.22 -14.14
CA LEU A 37 4.93 -5.94 -15.26
C LEU A 37 3.90 -6.79 -16.01
N LYS A 38 2.88 -7.29 -15.31
CA LYS A 38 1.78 -8.07 -15.89
C LYS A 38 0.66 -7.15 -16.42
N ASN A 39 0.36 -6.08 -15.68
CA ASN A 39 -0.73 -5.15 -15.97
C ASN A 39 -0.27 -3.68 -16.09
N PRO A 40 0.57 -3.33 -17.08
CA PRO A 40 1.21 -2.01 -17.16
C PRO A 40 0.21 -0.85 -17.34
N LYS A 41 -0.96 -1.11 -17.94
CA LYS A 41 -2.00 -0.10 -18.17
C LYS A 41 -2.55 0.50 -16.87
N LEU A 42 -2.54 -0.26 -15.77
CA LEU A 42 -3.04 0.19 -14.46
C LEU A 42 -2.16 1.30 -13.86
N ALA A 43 -0.85 1.33 -14.19
CA ALA A 43 0.04 2.39 -13.73
C ALA A 43 -0.43 3.76 -14.22
N ARG A 44 -0.83 3.87 -15.49
CA ARG A 44 -1.34 5.12 -16.06
C ARG A 44 -2.72 5.48 -15.50
N GLY A 45 -3.63 4.50 -15.43
CA GLY A 45 -4.99 4.71 -14.94
C GLY A 45 -5.03 5.23 -13.50
N ASP A 46 -4.20 4.66 -12.63
CA ASP A 46 -4.11 5.06 -11.23
C ASP A 46 -3.00 6.09 -10.95
N GLN A 47 -2.36 6.65 -11.99
CA GLN A 47 -1.26 7.64 -11.90
C GLN A 47 -0.17 7.21 -10.90
N ILE A 48 0.41 6.03 -11.13
CA ILE A 48 1.50 5.46 -10.35
C ILE A 48 2.83 5.86 -11.00
N VAL A 49 3.61 6.66 -10.28
CA VAL A 49 4.90 7.21 -10.78
C VAL A 49 6.10 6.45 -10.21
N ALA A 50 5.94 5.80 -9.05
CA ALA A 50 6.99 5.07 -8.36
C ALA A 50 6.45 3.73 -7.82
N ILE A 51 7.36 2.81 -7.52
CA ILE A 51 7.05 1.52 -6.92
C ILE A 51 8.05 1.19 -5.79
N PRO A 52 7.65 0.43 -4.76
CA PRO A 52 6.28 0.02 -4.47
C PRO A 52 5.39 1.22 -4.03
N THR A 53 4.11 1.20 -4.44
CA THR A 53 3.12 2.22 -4.05
C THR A 53 1.87 1.56 -3.47
N LEU A 54 1.53 1.93 -2.24
CA LEU A 54 0.25 1.60 -1.63
C LEU A 54 -0.79 2.63 -2.06
N VAL A 55 -1.98 2.15 -2.43
CA VAL A 55 -3.14 2.99 -2.76
C VAL A 55 -4.34 2.50 -1.97
N ARG A 56 -5.00 3.41 -1.26
CA ARG A 56 -6.29 3.19 -0.61
C ARG A 56 -7.35 3.92 -1.43
N LYS A 57 -8.19 3.16 -2.13
CA LYS A 57 -9.23 3.72 -3.01
C LYS A 57 -10.48 4.17 -2.25
N LEU A 58 -10.81 3.50 -1.14
CA LEU A 58 -12.04 3.76 -0.36
C LEU A 58 -11.80 3.74 1.16
N PRO A 59 -12.60 4.50 1.93
CA PRO A 59 -13.44 5.62 1.48
C PRO A 59 -12.63 6.76 0.83
N GLU A 60 -13.26 7.62 0.05
CA GLU A 60 -12.59 8.81 -0.49
C GLU A 60 -12.09 9.76 0.62
N PRO A 61 -11.05 10.57 0.37
CA PRO A 61 -10.29 10.66 -0.87
C PRO A 61 -9.29 9.51 -1.04
N VAL A 62 -8.94 9.22 -2.30
CA VAL A 62 -7.89 8.23 -2.61
C VAL A 62 -6.56 8.68 -2.00
N ARG A 63 -5.92 7.79 -1.24
CA ARG A 63 -4.61 8.04 -0.64
C ARG A 63 -3.54 7.18 -1.29
N LYS A 64 -2.34 7.72 -1.46
CA LYS A 64 -1.17 7.02 -2.03
C LYS A 64 0.04 7.19 -1.13
N ILE A 65 0.78 6.11 -0.91
CA ILE A 65 2.03 6.11 -0.14
C ILE A 65 3.09 5.35 -0.94
N ILE A 66 4.24 5.99 -1.14
CA ILE A 66 5.37 5.42 -1.87
C ILE A 66 6.41 4.93 -0.87
N GLY A 67 6.99 3.76 -1.15
CA GLY A 67 8.12 3.23 -0.39
C GLY A 67 7.80 1.93 0.34
N ASP A 68 8.70 1.55 1.25
CA ASP A 68 8.69 0.23 1.90
C ASP A 68 7.79 0.14 3.13
N LEU A 69 7.04 1.20 3.45
CA LEU A 69 6.07 1.23 4.54
C LEU A 69 6.67 0.92 5.93
N SER A 70 7.99 1.08 6.10
CA SER A 70 8.70 0.81 7.37
C SER A 70 8.36 1.76 8.51
N ASN A 71 7.86 2.97 8.20
CA ASN A 71 7.42 3.94 9.19
C ASN A 71 5.89 3.85 9.39
N THR A 72 5.47 3.08 10.39
CA THR A 72 4.04 2.85 10.71
C THR A 72 3.26 4.15 10.87
N GLN A 73 3.77 5.12 11.62
CA GLN A 73 3.06 6.38 11.86
C GLN A 73 2.79 7.14 10.56
N ARG A 74 3.77 7.21 9.66
CA ARG A 74 3.60 7.82 8.33
C ARG A 74 2.58 7.07 7.48
N VAL A 75 2.52 5.74 7.61
CA VAL A 75 1.53 4.93 6.90
C VAL A 75 0.12 5.21 7.42
N LEU A 76 -0.08 5.21 8.74
CA LEU A 76 -1.38 5.48 9.34
C LEU A 76 -1.90 6.88 8.98
N VAL A 77 -1.06 7.91 9.13
CA VAL A 77 -1.40 9.28 8.73
C VAL A 77 -1.68 9.36 7.23
N GLY A 78 -0.83 8.75 6.40
CA GLY A 78 -1.00 8.76 4.95
C GLY A 78 -2.27 8.04 4.48
N LEU A 79 -2.73 7.03 5.22
CA LEU A 79 -3.97 6.31 4.96
C LEU A 79 -5.21 6.95 5.61
N ASP A 80 -5.03 8.01 6.40
CA ASP A 80 -6.09 8.66 7.19
C ASP A 80 -6.73 7.69 8.21
N LEU A 81 -5.90 6.85 8.81
CA LEU A 81 -6.27 5.89 9.84
C LEU A 81 -5.89 6.45 11.20
N ARG A 82 -6.81 6.37 12.16
CA ARG A 82 -6.51 6.67 13.56
C ARG A 82 -5.90 5.43 14.19
N GLU A 83 -4.87 5.63 15.01
CA GLU A 83 -4.40 4.58 15.90
C GLU A 83 -5.56 4.15 16.81
N ARG A 84 -5.87 2.84 16.81
CA ARG A 84 -6.75 2.28 17.83
C ARG A 84 -5.89 2.10 19.08
N THR A 85 -6.09 2.99 20.05
CA THR A 85 -5.61 2.84 21.44
C THR A 85 -6.33 1.72 22.15
#